data_AF-A0A523C993-F1
#
_entry.id   AF-A0A523C993-F1
#
_cell.length_a   1.000
_cell.length_b   1.000
_cell.length_c   1.000
_cell.angle_alpha   90.00
_cell.angle_beta   90.00
_cell.angle_gamma   90.00
#
_symmetry.space_group_name_H-M   'P 1'
#
loop_
_entity.id
_entity.type
_entity.pdbx_description
1 polymer ?
#
loop_
_entity_poly.entity_id
_entity_poly.type
_entity_poly.pdbx_seq_one_letter_code
_entity_poly.pdbx_strand_id
1 'polypeptide(L)' 'MTTRNKAEKFIELANKRVNKALKDLQLIGNLANRQNYEFTDEQSKKIVRALQQEIDIIKQCFQRTDEIGRNDFKL' A
#
# COMPACT_ATOMS: atom_id res chain seq x y z
N MET A 1 -28.56 -0.84 9.25
CA MET A 1 -27.36 -0.35 8.51
C MET A 1 -27.23 -1.12 7.21
N THR A 2 -27.73 -0.55 6.11
CA THR A 2 -27.78 -1.17 4.78
C THR A 2 -26.40 -1.26 4.13
N THR A 3 -26.15 -2.35 3.41
CA THR A 3 -24.89 -2.70 2.72
C THR A 3 -24.33 -1.60 1.80
N ARG A 4 -25.19 -0.77 1.21
CA ARG A 4 -24.79 0.41 0.40
C ARG A 4 -23.87 1.37 1.18
N ASN A 5 -24.20 1.65 2.44
CA ASN A 5 -23.45 2.60 3.26
C ASN A 5 -22.03 2.08 3.61
N LYS A 6 -21.84 0.75 3.73
CA LYS A 6 -20.52 0.15 3.96
C LYS A 6 -19.61 0.25 2.72
N ALA A 7 -20.16 0.01 1.53
CA ALA A 7 -19.43 0.10 0.27
C ALA A 7 -19.03 1.56 -0.06
N GLU A 8 -19.98 2.49 0.09
CA GLU A 8 -19.72 3.92 -0.12
C GLU A 8 -18.66 4.45 0.86
N LYS A 9 -18.77 4.06 2.14
CA LYS A 9 -17.77 4.40 3.16
C LYS A 9 -16.39 3.79 2.88
N PHE A 10 -16.35 2.57 2.35
CA PHE A 10 -15.09 1.96 1.91
C PHE A 10 -14.46 2.75 0.77
N ILE A 11 -15.24 3.11 -0.26
CA ILE A 11 -14.76 3.88 -1.41
C ILE A 11 -14.24 5.26 -0.98
N GLU A 12 -14.98 5.97 -0.11
CA GLU A 12 -14.55 7.27 0.42
C GLU A 12 -13.21 7.15 1.18
N LEU A 13 -13.11 6.18 2.08
CA LEU A 13 -11.90 5.96 2.87
C LEU A 13 -10.72 5.50 2.00
N ALA A 14 -10.96 4.63 1.03
CA ALA A 14 -9.96 4.15 0.09
C ALA A 14 -9.41 5.32 -0.74
N ASN A 15 -10.29 6.12 -1.34
CA ASN A 15 -9.89 7.30 -2.11
C ASN A 15 -9.07 8.27 -1.26
N LYS A 16 -9.52 8.59 -0.04
CA LYS A 16 -8.79 9.51 0.84
C LYS A 16 -7.40 8.98 1.22
N ARG A 17 -7.30 7.71 1.57
CA ARG A 17 -6.03 7.08 2.02
C ARG A 17 -5.06 6.88 0.87
N VAL A 18 -5.53 6.38 -0.27
CA VAL A 18 -4.70 6.17 -1.46
C VAL A 18 -4.18 7.49 -1.99
N ASN A 19 -5.00 8.53 -2.09
CA ASN A 19 -4.54 9.85 -2.53
C ASN A 19 -3.47 10.44 -1.60
N LYS A 20 -3.58 10.24 -0.29
CA LYS A 20 -2.55 10.68 0.65
C LYS A 20 -1.24 9.91 0.43
N ALA A 21 -1.32 8.58 0.33
CA ALA A 21 -0.15 7.74 0.06
C ALA A 21 0.54 8.11 -1.26
N LEU A 22 -0.22 8.39 -2.32
CA LEU A 22 0.34 8.83 -3.61
C LEU A 22 1.10 10.14 -3.49
N LYS A 23 0.59 11.11 -2.72
CA LYS A 23 1.30 12.37 -2.46
C LYS A 23 2.60 12.14 -1.71
N ASP A 24 2.56 11.32 -0.66
CA ASP A 24 3.75 10.99 0.12
C ASP A 24 4.80 10.26 -0.74
N LEU A 25 4.37 9.33 -1.61
CA LEU A 25 5.24 8.65 -2.57
C LEU A 25 5.87 9.61 -3.59
N GLN A 26 5.12 10.60 -4.09
CA GLN A 26 5.67 11.64 -4.96
C GLN A 26 6.74 12.47 -4.25
N LEU A 27 6.51 12.85 -2.99
CA LEU A 27 7.50 13.57 -2.18
C LEU A 27 8.77 12.74 -1.96
N ILE A 28 8.63 11.44 -1.70
CA ILE A 28 9.76 10.53 -1.61
C ILE A 28 10.49 10.43 -2.95
N GLY A 29 9.76 10.37 -4.07
CA GLY A 29 10.32 10.38 -5.42
C GLY A 29 11.16 11.64 -5.70
N ASN A 30 10.75 12.80 -5.17
CA ASN A 30 11.51 14.05 -5.30
C ASN A 30 12.89 13.99 -4.62
N LEU A 31 13.10 13.10 -3.62
CA LEU A 31 14.40 12.89 -3.00
C LEU A 31 15.42 12.26 -3.96
N ALA A 32 14.96 11.64 -5.05
CA ALA A 32 15.85 11.13 -6.09
C ALA A 32 16.57 12.24 -6.88
N ASN A 33 16.15 13.51 -6.70
CA ASN A 33 16.81 14.65 -7.33
C ASN A 33 18.21 14.89 -6.76
N ARG A 34 19.22 14.34 -7.45
CA ARG A 34 20.64 14.47 -7.09
C ARG A 34 21.21 15.89 -7.20
N GLN A 35 20.49 16.82 -7.80
CA GLN A 35 20.91 18.24 -7.82
C GLN A 35 20.72 18.90 -6.46
N ASN A 36 19.69 18.47 -5.72
CA ASN A 36 19.33 19.04 -4.41
C ASN A 36 19.78 18.16 -3.23
N TYR A 37 20.02 16.87 -3.48
CA TYR A 37 20.29 15.90 -2.43
C TYR A 37 21.44 14.97 -2.80
N GLU A 38 22.23 14.58 -1.80
CA GLU A 38 23.23 13.54 -1.93
C GLU A 38 22.77 12.30 -1.14
N PHE A 39 22.82 11.15 -1.80
CA PHE A 39 22.47 9.88 -1.20
C PHE A 39 23.27 8.76 -1.84
N THR A 40 23.57 7.73 -1.06
CA THR A 40 24.22 6.53 -1.59
C THR A 40 23.22 5.62 -2.28
N ASP A 41 23.71 4.81 -3.20
CA ASP A 41 22.90 3.77 -3.85
C ASP A 41 22.25 2.84 -2.81
N GLU A 42 22.97 2.53 -1.73
CA GLU A 42 22.46 1.71 -0.63
C GLU A 42 21.30 2.37 0.13
N GLN A 43 21.37 3.69 0.37
CA GLN A 43 20.27 4.44 0.99
C GLN A 43 19.02 4.43 0.10
N SER A 44 19.19 4.66 -1.20
CA SER A 44 18.06 4.63 -2.15
C SER A 44 17.40 3.24 -2.20
N LYS A 45 18.20 2.17 -2.21
CA LYS A 45 17.71 0.78 -2.17
C LYS A 45 16.95 0.47 -0.89
N LYS A 46 17.42 0.95 0.27
CA LYS A 46 16.71 0.77 1.55
C LYS A 46 15.33 1.44 1.53
N ILE A 47 15.22 2.66 1.00
CA ILE A 47 13.95 3.38 0.87
C ILE A 47 12.98 2.59 -0.03
N VAL A 48 13.41 2.22 -1.24
CA VAL A 48 12.55 1.48 -2.19
C VAL A 48 12.13 0.13 -1.60
N ARG A 49 13.04 -0.59 -0.94
CA ARG A 49 12.74 -1.89 -0.32
C ARG A 49 11.69 -1.75 0.78
N ALA A 50 11.78 -0.74 1.64
CA ALA A 50 10.79 -0.52 2.69
C ALA A 50 9.39 -0.26 2.11
N LEU A 51 9.30 0.57 1.07
CA LEU A 51 8.03 0.83 0.37
C LEU A 51 7.46 -0.43 -0.29
N GLN A 52 8.32 -1.23 -0.93
CA GLN A 52 7.92 -2.48 -1.57
C GLN A 52 7.36 -3.48 -0.57
N GLN A 53 8.02 -3.64 0.60
CA GLN A 53 7.54 -4.52 1.66
C GLN A 53 6.14 -4.15 2.14
N GLU A 54 5.86 -2.85 2.32
CA GLU A 54 4.54 -2.39 2.75
C GLU A 54 3.47 -2.69 1.69
N ILE A 55 3.78 -2.51 0.41
CA ILE A 55 2.90 -2.87 -0.70
C ILE A 55 2.60 -4.38 -0.69
N ASP A 56 3.60 -5.21 -0.43
CA ASP A 56 3.41 -6.67 -0.38
C ASP A 56 2.58 -7.11 0.83
N ILE A 57 2.70 -6.45 1.98
CA ILE A 57 1.80 -6.64 3.13
C ILE A 57 0.35 -6.27 2.75
N ILE A 58 0.16 -5.13 2.09
CA ILE A 58 -1.17 -4.69 1.62
C ILE A 58 -1.77 -5.74 0.68
N LYS A 59 -1.01 -6.24 -0.31
CA LYS A 59 -1.47 -7.32 -1.21
C LYS A 59 -1.90 -8.55 -0.43
N GLN A 60 -1.10 -8.99 0.55
CA GLN A 60 -1.44 -10.16 1.37
C GLN A 60 -2.72 -9.94 2.18
N CYS A 61 -2.96 -8.75 2.73
CA CYS A 61 -4.19 -8.44 3.44
C CYS A 61 -5.44 -8.54 2.55
N PHE A 62 -5.35 -8.06 1.31
CA PHE A 62 -6.44 -8.18 0.34
C PHE A 62 -6.64 -9.63 -0.15
N GLN A 63 -5.56 -10.40 -0.31
CA GLN A 63 -5.63 -11.82 -0.70
C GLN A 63 -6.19 -12.72 0.41
N ARG A 64 -5.75 -12.53 1.66
CA ARG A 64 -6.23 -13.31 2.82
C ARG A 64 -7.72 -13.13 3.10
N THR A 65 -8.33 -12.05 2.63
CA THR A 65 -9.77 -11.84 2.78
C THR A 65 -10.59 -12.82 1.92
N ASP A 66 -10.01 -13.36 0.83
CA ASP A 66 -10.63 -14.40 -0.01
C ASP A 66 -10.45 -15.82 0.59
N GLU A 67 -9.37 -16.06 1.35
CA GLU A 67 -9.02 -17.38 1.91
C GLU A 67 -9.70 -17.71 3.26
N ILE A 68 -10.47 -16.80 3.86
CA ILE A 68 -11.27 -17.09 5.07
C ILE A 68 -12.56 -17.87 4.71
N GLY A 69 -12.81 -18.13 3.43
CA GLY A 69 -13.89 -18.99 2.93
C GLY A 69 -13.42 -20.38 2.51
N ARG A 70 -13.61 -21.37 3.39
CA ARG A 70 -13.47 -22.84 3.19
C ARG A 70 -12.04 -23.39 3.10
N ASN A 71 -11.47 -23.66 4.27
CA ASN A 71 -10.74 -24.91 4.46
C ASN A 71 -11.77 -25.99 4.83
N ASP A 72 -12.50 -26.53 3.85
CA ASP A 72 -13.14 -27.84 4.02
C ASP A 72 -12.05 -28.88 3.71
N PHE A 73 -11.35 -29.30 4.76
CA PHE A 73 -10.43 -30.42 4.71
C PHE A 73 -11.23 -31.68 4.32
N LYS A 74 -10.88 -32.29 3.18
CA LYS A 74 -11.29 -33.65 2.85
C LYS A 74 -10.04 -34.49 2.56
N LEU A 75 -10.03 -35.70 3.15
CA LEU A 75 -9.02 -36.74 2.98
C LEU A 75 -8.72 -37.04 1.52
#